data_AF-A0A2X1AGE0-F1
#
_entry.id   AF-A0A2X1AGE0-F1
#
_cell.length_a   1.000
_cell.length_b   1.000
_cell.length_c   1.000
_cell.angle_alpha   90.00
_cell.angle_beta   90.00
_cell.angle_gamma   90.00
#
_symmetry.space_group_name_H-M   'P 1'
#
loop_
_entity.id
_entity.type
_entity.pdbx_description
1 polymer ?
#
loop_
_entity_poly.entity_id
_entity_poly.type
_entity_poly.pdbx_seq_one_letter_code
_entity_poly.pdbx_strand_id
1 'polypeptide(L)'
;MRQADVRPNPTLGLMVENLPTLGGGDILGRTETTLSYEQRLERGGDRTARVTLARGEGALVAAQARVAQLDRLERVQRTWSEVLAAEGQLEIARERLALASVSRRRCNAG
;
A
#
# COMPACT_ATOMS: atom_id res chain seq x y z
N MET A 1 0.46 -0.81 13.94
CA MET A 1 1.71 -0.31 14.57
C MET A 1 1.84 -0.76 16.04
N ARG A 2 1.81 -2.07 16.36
CA ARG A 2 1.96 -2.55 17.77
C ARG A 2 3.16 -3.48 18.01
N GLN A 3 3.89 -3.86 16.96
CA GLN A 3 4.94 -4.90 17.06
C GLN A 3 6.37 -4.33 17.15
N ALA A 4 6.59 -3.06 16.81
CA ALA A 4 7.93 -2.47 16.79
C ALA A 4 8.48 -2.09 18.18
N ASP A 5 7.61 -2.03 19.19
CA ASP A 5 7.94 -1.54 20.54
C ASP A 5 8.22 -2.66 21.55
N VAL A 6 8.21 -3.91 21.10
CA VAL A 6 8.44 -5.11 21.92
C VAL A 6 9.91 -5.52 21.79
N ARG A 7 10.54 -5.92 22.91
CA ARG A 7 11.89 -6.50 22.88
C ARG A 7 11.93 -7.72 21.95
N PRO A 8 13.08 -8.03 21.32
CA PRO A 8 13.23 -9.29 20.60
C PRO A 8 12.75 -10.45 21.47
N ASN A 9 11.84 -11.26 20.94
CA ASN A 9 11.28 -12.40 21.67
C ASN A 9 12.43 -13.39 21.96
N PRO A 10 12.67 -13.80 23.22
CA PRO A 10 13.71 -14.78 23.51
C PRO A 10 13.35 -16.13 22.87
N THR A 11 14.38 -16.89 22.51
CA THR A 11 14.23 -18.22 21.93
C THR A 11 14.66 -19.26 22.96
N LEU A 12 13.81 -20.27 23.20
CA LEU A 12 14.10 -21.44 24.02
C LEU A 12 14.28 -22.63 23.09
N GLY A 13 15.43 -23.29 23.16
CA GLY A 13 15.71 -24.52 22.42
C GLY A 13 15.84 -25.70 23.37
N LEU A 14 15.25 -26.84 23.01
CA LEU A 14 15.48 -28.12 23.69
C LEU A 14 16.06 -29.08 22.66
N MET A 15 17.20 -29.67 22.97
CA MET A 15 17.87 -30.64 22.12
C MET A 15 18.10 -31.92 22.92
N VAL A 16 17.73 -33.06 22.34
CA VAL A 16 17.95 -34.38 22.93
C VAL A 16 18.86 -35.14 21.98
N GLU A 17 20.04 -35.50 22.45
CA GLU A 17 21.06 -36.21 21.70
C GLU A 17 21.26 -37.62 22.27
N ASN A 18 21.92 -38.48 21.48
CA ASN A 18 22.19 -39.89 21.81
C ASN A 18 20.93 -40.75 22.06
N LEU A 19 19.85 -40.51 21.29
CA LEU A 19 18.69 -41.39 21.27
C LEU A 19 19.12 -42.83 20.88
N PRO A 20 18.91 -43.84 21.75
CA PRO A 20 19.30 -45.21 21.42
C PRO A 20 18.43 -45.76 20.28
N THR A 21 19.05 -46.52 19.38
CA THR A 21 18.31 -47.35 18.42
C THR A 21 17.61 -48.47 19.19
N LEU A 22 16.34 -48.73 18.89
CA LEU A 22 15.54 -49.76 19.56
C LEU A 22 16.21 -51.14 19.38
N GLY A 23 16.75 -51.71 20.47
CA GLY A 23 17.27 -53.09 20.45
C GLY A 23 18.57 -53.41 21.22
N GLY A 24 19.13 -52.53 22.05
CA GLY A 24 20.37 -52.81 22.81
C GLY A 24 20.34 -52.20 24.21
N GLY A 25 20.90 -52.93 25.19
CA GLY A 25 20.83 -52.61 26.61
C GLY A 25 21.52 -51.31 27.04
N ASP A 26 21.09 -50.86 28.22
CA ASP A 26 21.42 -49.62 28.97
C ASP A 26 20.97 -48.29 28.32
N ILE A 27 19.69 -48.00 28.54
CA ILE A 27 18.88 -46.97 27.85
C ILE A 27 19.11 -45.57 28.46
N LEU A 28 19.65 -45.50 29.68
CA LEU A 28 19.63 -44.27 30.49
C LEU A 28 21.00 -43.62 30.67
N GLY A 29 22.09 -44.30 30.31
CA GLY A 29 23.45 -43.84 30.64
C GLY A 29 24.07 -42.83 29.66
N ARG A 30 23.49 -42.61 28.47
CA ARG A 30 24.15 -41.82 27.40
C ARG A 30 23.28 -40.75 26.74
N THR A 31 21.98 -40.70 27.02
CA THR A 31 21.08 -39.66 26.49
C THR A 31 21.45 -38.30 27.08
N GLU A 32 21.79 -37.34 26.23
CA GLU A 32 22.13 -35.99 26.65
C GLU A 32 20.99 -35.04 26.29
N THR A 33 20.52 -34.25 27.25
CA THR A 33 19.48 -33.24 27.01
C THR A 33 20.05 -31.87 27.27
N THR A 34 20.03 -31.02 26.24
CA THR A 34 20.53 -29.65 26.28
C THR A 34 19.35 -28.69 26.18
N LEU A 35 19.22 -27.77 27.15
CA LEU A 35 18.31 -26.63 27.10
C LEU A 35 19.11 -25.37 26.79
N SER A 36 18.72 -24.64 25.74
CA SER A 36 19.34 -23.37 25.34
C SER A 36 18.36 -22.20 25.49
N TYR A 37 18.89 -21.05 25.91
CA TYR A 37 18.16 -19.79 25.98
C TYR A 37 18.93 -18.72 25.21
N GLU A 38 18.30 -18.14 24.20
CA GLU A 38 18.87 -17.04 23.42
C GLU A 38 18.06 -15.77 23.62
N GLN A 39 18.75 -14.69 24.02
CA GLN A 39 18.19 -13.35 24.06
C GLN A 39 19.04 -12.40 23.23
N ARG A 40 18.45 -11.84 22.18
CA ARG A 40 19.10 -10.79 21.39
C ARG A 40 19.14 -9.49 22.20
N LEU A 41 20.35 -9.07 22.56
CA LEU A 41 20.61 -7.79 23.21
C LEU A 41 20.87 -6.73 22.15
N GLU A 42 19.96 -5.77 22.02
CA GLU A 42 20.12 -4.63 21.10
C GLU A 42 21.08 -3.62 21.72
N ARG A 43 22.12 -3.22 20.97
CA ARG A 43 22.96 -2.07 21.36
C ARG A 43 22.14 -0.80 21.12
N GLY A 44 22.28 0.17 22.03
CA GLY A 44 21.43 1.37 22.04
C GLY A 44 21.32 2.03 20.64
N GLY A 45 20.10 2.07 20.10
CA GLY A 45 19.82 2.63 18.77
C GLY A 45 18.91 1.77 17.90
N ASP A 46 19.01 0.43 17.97
CA ASP A 46 18.29 -0.48 17.06
C ASP A 46 16.77 -0.35 17.17
N ARG A 47 16.25 -0.24 18.40
CA ARG A 47 14.82 0.02 18.66
C ARG A 47 14.35 1.34 18.06
N THR A 48 15.11 2.42 18.26
CA THR A 48 14.78 3.75 17.74
C THR A 48 14.80 3.76 16.22
N ALA A 49 15.74 3.04 15.59
CA ALA A 49 15.81 2.88 14.14
C ALA A 49 14.57 2.15 13.60
N ARG A 50 14.17 1.02 14.20
CA ARG A 50 12.95 0.30 13.80
C ARG A 50 11.68 1.12 13.96
N VAL A 51 11.54 1.83 15.08
CA VAL A 51 10.36 2.67 15.33
C VAL A 51 10.30 3.84 14.36
N THR A 52 11.44 4.48 14.09
CA THR A 52 11.52 5.59 13.13
C THR A 52 11.19 5.11 11.71
N LEU A 53 11.73 3.97 11.29
CA LEU A 53 11.42 3.36 9.99
C LEU A 53 9.92 3.06 9.86
N ALA A 54 9.34 2.35 10.84
CA ALA A 54 7.91 2.01 10.81
C ALA A 54 7.01 3.25 10.78
N ARG A 55 7.37 4.31 11.51
CA ARG A 55 6.65 5.59 11.45
C ARG A 55 6.76 6.24 10.06
N GLY A 56 7.95 6.23 9.46
CA GLY A 56 8.20 6.74 8.11
C GLY A 56 7.38 6.00 7.05
N GLU A 57 7.36 4.67 7.10
CA GLU A 57 6.55 3.83 6.21
C GLU A 57 5.05 4.12 6.37
N GLY A 58 4.57 4.27 7.60
CA GLY A 58 3.19 4.66 7.86
C GLY A 58 2.83 6.04 7.29
N ALA A 59 3.72 7.02 7.46
CA ALA A 59 3.55 8.36 6.90
C ALA A 59 3.56 8.34 5.36
N LEU A 60 4.42 7.54 4.73
CA LEU A 60 4.47 7.37 3.29
C LEU A 60 3.16 6.80 2.73
N VAL A 61 2.62 5.74 3.35
CA VAL A 61 1.34 5.16 2.94
C VAL A 61 0.20 6.17 3.04
N ALA A 62 0.16 6.96 4.12
CA ALA A 62 -0.84 8.02 4.27
C ALA A 62 -0.71 9.12 3.19
N ALA A 63 0.53 9.54 2.88
CA ALA A 63 0.80 10.51 1.83
C ALA A 63 0.38 9.99 0.44
N GLN A 64 0.71 8.73 0.11
CA GLN A 64 0.32 8.09 -1.14
C GLN A 64 -1.20 8.00 -1.28
N ALA A 65 -1.91 7.65 -0.21
CA ALA A 65 -3.38 7.63 -0.21
C ALA A 65 -3.97 9.03 -0.47
N ARG A 66 -3.35 10.08 0.08
CA ARG A 66 -3.78 11.47 -0.15
C ARG A 66 -3.54 11.91 -1.60
N VAL A 67 -2.39 11.57 -2.18
CA VAL A 67 -2.09 11.84 -3.60
C VAL A 67 -3.12 11.13 -4.49
N ALA A 68 -3.36 9.83 -4.28
CA ALA A 68 -4.33 9.08 -5.08
C ALA A 68 -5.76 9.64 -4.98
N GLN A 69 -6.13 10.24 -3.85
CA GLN A 69 -7.40 10.94 -3.70
C GLN A 69 -7.44 12.22 -4.54
N LEU A 70 -6.37 13.02 -4.52
CA LEU A 70 -6.26 14.25 -5.30
C LEU A 70 -6.30 13.98 -6.80
N ASP A 71 -5.59 12.97 -7.29
CA ASP A 71 -5.58 12.59 -8.70
C ASP A 71 -6.98 12.24 -9.23
N ARG A 72 -7.81 11.59 -8.40
CA ARG A 72 -9.20 11.28 -8.75
C ARG A 72 -10.04 12.54 -8.85
N LEU A 73 -9.91 13.46 -7.89
CA LEU A 73 -10.63 14.72 -7.90
C LEU A 73 -10.24 15.59 -9.10
N GLU A 74 -8.94 15.69 -9.39
CA GLU A 74 -8.42 16.40 -10.57
C GLU A 74 -9.01 15.83 -11.86
N ARG A 75 -9.04 14.50 -12.00
CA ARG A 75 -9.60 13.84 -13.19
C ARG A 75 -11.07 14.19 -13.38
N VAL A 76 -11.87 14.13 -12.32
CA VAL A 76 -13.30 14.50 -12.38
C VAL A 76 -13.46 15.97 -12.78
N GLN A 77 -12.69 16.87 -12.17
CA GLN A 77 -12.75 18.30 -12.49
C GLN A 77 -12.36 18.59 -13.95
N ARG A 78 -11.32 17.93 -14.47
CA ARG A 78 -10.89 18.07 -15.86
C ARG A 78 -11.97 17.59 -16.83
N THR A 79 -12.46 16.36 -16.64
CA THR A 79 -13.50 15.79 -17.51
C THR A 79 -14.79 16.60 -17.45
N TRP A 80 -15.19 17.09 -16.28
CA TRP A 80 -16.35 17.98 -16.15
C TRP A 80 -16.17 19.28 -16.95
N SER A 81 -14.99 19.90 -16.86
CA SER A 81 -14.67 21.13 -17.60
C SER A 81 -14.67 20.89 -19.11
N GLU A 82 -14.14 19.75 -19.55
CA GLU A 82 -14.16 19.33 -20.96
C GLU A 82 -15.58 19.13 -21.49
N VAL A 83 -16.46 18.50 -20.69
CA VAL A 83 -17.87 18.32 -21.05
C VAL A 83 -18.58 19.66 -21.20
N LEU A 84 -18.43 20.56 -20.22
CA LEU A 84 -19.04 21.91 -20.30
C LEU A 84 -18.53 22.69 -21.53
N ALA A 85 -17.24 22.59 -21.85
CA ALA A 85 -16.69 23.22 -23.03
C ALA A 85 -17.29 22.62 -24.32
N ALA A 86 -17.44 21.30 -24.39
CA ALA A 86 -18.03 20.62 -25.54
C ALA A 86 -19.51 20.98 -25.73
N GLU A 87 -20.28 21.08 -24.65
CA GLU A 87 -21.68 21.53 -24.68
C GLU A 87 -21.81 22.94 -25.24
N GLY A 88 -20.96 23.87 -24.78
CA GLY A 88 -20.92 25.24 -25.30
C GLY A 88 -20.56 25.30 -26.80
N GLN A 89 -19.59 24.50 -27.24
CA GLN A 89 -19.24 24.41 -28.68
C GLN A 89 -20.40 23.87 -29.52
N LEU A 90 -21.15 22.90 -28.98
CA LEU A 90 -22.32 22.34 -29.66
C LEU A 90 -23.45 23.37 -29.80
N GLU A 91 -23.70 24.18 -28.77
CA GLU A 91 -24.68 25.27 -28.81
C GLU A 91 -24.31 26.29 -29.89
N ILE A 92 -23.07 26.77 -29.90
CA ILE A 92 -22.56 27.71 -30.91
C ILE A 92 -22.69 27.11 -32.33
N ALA A 93 -22.38 25.83 -32.51
CA ALA A 93 -22.49 25.16 -33.80
C ALA A 93 -23.95 25.10 -34.30
N ARG A 94 -24.90 24.83 -33.38
CA ARG A 94 -26.33 24.81 -33.69
C ARG A 94 -26.85 26.19 -34.08
N GLU A 95 -26.45 27.24 -33.37
CA GLU A 95 -26.82 28.61 -33.70
C GLU A 95 -26.31 29.02 -35.09
N ARG A 96 -25.04 28.72 -35.40
CA ARG A 96 -24.45 28.98 -36.72
C ARG A 96 -25.21 28.25 -37.84
N LEU A 97 -25.60 27.00 -37.62
CA LEU A 97 -26.40 26.23 -38.56
C LEU A 97 -27.79 26.85 -38.77
N ALA A 98 -28.44 27.26 -37.69
CA ALA A 98 -29.76 27.90 -37.76
C ALA A 98 -29.69 29.19 -38.58
N LEU A 99 -28.72 30.07 -38.31
CA LEU A 99 -28.49 31.32 -39.05
C LEU A 99 -28.21 31.07 -40.54
N ALA A 100 -27.35 30.10 -40.87
CA ALA A 100 -27.06 29.73 -42.25
C ALA A 100 -28.30 29.21 -42.99
N SER A 101 -29.16 28.43 -42.31
CA SER A 101 -30.41 27.92 -42.90
C SER A 101 -31.42 29.04 -43.22
N VAL A 102 -31.48 30.08 -42.39
CA VAL A 102 -32.37 31.23 -42.59
C VAL A 102 -31.86 32.08 -43.76
N SER A 103 -30.55 32.35 -43.82
CA SER A 103 -29.94 33.06 -44.95
C SER A 103 -30.19 32.34 -46.27
N ARG A 104 -29.98 31.02 -46.32
CA ARG A 104 -30.24 30.21 -47.52
C ARG A 104 -31.71 30.26 -47.96
N ARG A 105 -32.65 30.17 -47.01
CA ARG A 105 -34.09 30.29 -47.31
C ARG A 105 -34.45 31.65 -47.89
N ARG A 106 -33.86 32.73 -47.39
CA ARG A 106 -34.08 34.08 -47.93
C ARG A 106 -33.55 34.23 -49.35
N CYS A 107 -32.36 33.72 -49.65
CA CYS A 107 -31.80 33.76 -51.00
C CYS A 107 -32.61 32.95 -52.03
N ASN A 108 -33.28 31.87 -51.62
CA ASN A 108 -34.10 31.06 -52.53
C ASN A 108 -35.52 31.63 -52.77
N ALA A 109 -35.95 32.65 -52.01
CA ALA A 109 -37.30 33.19 -52.04
C ALA A 109 -37.41 34.56 -52.74
N GLY A 110 -36.29 35.13 -53.19
CA GLY A 110 -36.23 36.35 -53.99
C GLY A 110 -35.66 36.05 -55.38
#